data_AF-A0A2J8REX0-F1
#
_entry.id   AF-A0A2J8REX0-F1
#
_cell.length_a   1.000
_cell.length_b   1.000
_cell.length_c   1.000
_cell.angle_alpha   90.00
_cell.angle_beta   90.00
_cell.angle_gamma   90.00
#
_symmetry.space_group_name_H-M   'P 1'
#
loop_
_entity.id
_entity.type
_entity.pdbx_description
1 polymer ?
#
loop_
_entity_poly.entity_id
_entity_poly.type
_entity_poly.pdbx_seq_one_letter_code
_entity_poly.pdbx_strand_id
1 'polypeptide(L)'
;MEIPNPPTSKCITYWKRKVKSEYMRLRQLKRLQANMGAKALYVANFAKVQEKTQILNEEWKKLRVQPVQSMKPVEDETVLCNIPYMGDEVKEEDETFIEELINNYDGKVHGEEEMIPGSVLISDAVFLELVDALNQYSDEEEEGHNDTSDGKQDDSKEDLPVTRKRKRHAIEGNKKSSKKQFPNDMIFSAIASMFPENGVPDDMKERYRELTEMSDPNALPPQCTPNIDGPNAKSVQREQSLHSFHTLFCRRCFKYDCFLHPFHATPNVYKRKNKEIKIEPEPCGTDCFLLLEGAK
;
A
#
# COMPACT_ATOMS: atom_id res chain seq x y z
N MET A 1 15.30 -31.73 -3.43
CA MET A 1 15.08 -30.28 -3.25
C MET A 1 16.33 -29.61 -3.78
N GLU A 2 16.30 -29.09 -5.00
CA GLU A 2 17.42 -28.33 -5.56
C GLU A 2 17.42 -26.96 -4.91
N ILE A 3 18.53 -26.62 -4.26
CA ILE A 3 18.77 -25.30 -3.68
C ILE A 3 19.10 -24.38 -4.86
N PRO A 4 18.38 -23.26 -5.08
CA PRO A 4 18.70 -22.33 -6.15
C PRO A 4 20.13 -21.82 -5.96
N ASN A 5 20.95 -21.92 -7.01
CA ASN A 5 22.32 -21.41 -6.99
C ASN A 5 22.31 -19.90 -6.68
N PRO A 6 23.25 -19.40 -5.85
CA PRO A 6 23.32 -17.98 -5.53
C PRO A 6 23.55 -17.16 -6.81
N PRO A 7 22.89 -16.01 -6.95
CA PRO A 7 22.99 -15.18 -8.14
C PRO A 7 24.42 -14.69 -8.36
N THR A 8 24.89 -14.80 -9.60
CA THR A 8 26.23 -14.33 -9.97
C THR A 8 26.34 -12.80 -9.85
N SER A 9 27.52 -12.29 -9.47
CA SER A 9 27.78 -10.84 -9.33
C SER A 9 27.45 -10.01 -10.60
N LYS A 10 27.55 -10.64 -11.79
CA LYS A 10 27.17 -10.03 -13.07
C LYS A 10 25.64 -9.84 -13.21
N CYS A 11 24.85 -10.76 -12.67
CA CYS A 11 23.39 -10.67 -12.66
C CYS A 11 22.91 -9.53 -11.73
N ILE A 12 23.50 -9.42 -10.53
CA ILE A 12 23.12 -8.38 -9.56
C ILE A 12 23.42 -6.97 -10.10
N THR A 13 24.59 -6.77 -10.71
CA THR A 13 24.97 -5.46 -11.27
C THR A 13 24.14 -5.05 -12.48
N TYR A 14 23.72 -6.02 -13.30
CA TYR A 14 22.77 -5.81 -14.40
C TYR A 14 21.41 -5.32 -13.88
N TRP A 15 20.82 -6.03 -12.92
CA TRP A 15 19.53 -5.67 -12.34
C TRP A 15 19.56 -4.30 -11.65
N LYS A 16 20.62 -3.97 -10.91
CA LYS A 16 20.79 -2.61 -10.34
C LYS A 16 20.79 -1.51 -11.41
N ARG A 17 21.47 -1.73 -12.54
CA ARG A 17 21.50 -0.77 -13.65
C ARG A 17 20.12 -0.61 -14.29
N LYS A 18 19.39 -1.71 -14.46
CA LYS A 18 18.02 -1.73 -14.98
C LYS A 18 17.05 -1.01 -14.05
N VAL A 19 17.08 -1.30 -12.74
CA VAL A 19 16.28 -0.61 -11.71
C VAL A 19 16.50 0.91 -11.80
N LYS A 20 17.76 1.35 -11.85
CA LYS A 20 18.10 2.78 -11.97
C LYS A 20 17.56 3.41 -13.24
N SER A 21 17.70 2.73 -14.38
CA SER A 21 17.21 3.21 -15.68
C SER A 21 15.70 3.38 -15.68
N GLU A 22 14.97 2.34 -15.26
CA GLU A 22 13.51 2.36 -15.25
C GLU A 22 12.95 3.35 -14.22
N TYR A 23 13.55 3.43 -13.04
CA TYR A 23 13.18 4.43 -12.05
C TYR A 23 13.33 5.86 -12.60
N MET A 24 14.45 6.17 -13.26
CA MET A 24 14.66 7.49 -13.86
C MET A 24 13.69 7.77 -15.01
N ARG A 25 13.39 6.77 -15.85
CA ARG A 25 12.40 6.87 -16.93
C ARG A 25 11.00 7.17 -16.37
N LEU A 26 10.55 6.40 -15.38
CA LEU A 26 9.25 6.57 -14.72
C LEU A 26 9.17 7.93 -14.01
N ARG A 27 10.22 8.33 -13.28
CA ARG A 27 10.27 9.63 -12.61
C ARG A 27 10.15 10.79 -13.60
N GLN A 28 10.85 10.74 -14.73
CA GLN A 28 10.76 11.76 -15.78
C GLN A 28 9.37 11.76 -16.42
N LEU A 29 8.80 10.59 -16.72
CA LEU A 29 7.47 10.45 -17.29
C LEU A 29 6.40 11.04 -16.36
N LYS A 30 6.42 10.68 -15.07
CA LYS A 30 5.47 11.22 -14.09
C LYS A 30 5.64 12.72 -13.89
N ARG A 31 6.87 13.24 -13.92
CA ARG A 31 7.12 14.69 -13.88
C ARG A 31 6.48 15.40 -15.08
N LEU A 32 6.60 14.82 -16.28
CA LEU A 32 5.98 15.38 -17.48
C LEU A 32 4.45 15.31 -17.41
N GLN A 33 3.88 14.17 -16.99
CA GLN A 33 2.43 14.01 -16.81
C GLN A 33 1.88 14.99 -15.76
N ALA A 34 2.54 15.11 -14.61
CA ALA A 34 2.18 16.07 -13.57
C ALA A 34 2.21 17.50 -14.09
N ASN A 35 3.25 17.88 -14.85
CA ASN A 35 3.34 19.21 -15.44
C ASN A 35 2.25 19.50 -16.49
N MET A 36 1.84 18.49 -17.28
CA MET A 36 0.76 18.64 -18.24
C MET A 36 -0.59 18.91 -17.54
N GLY A 37 -0.85 18.26 -16.40
CA GLY A 37 -2.07 18.47 -15.61
C GLY A 37 -2.01 19.69 -14.68
N ALA A 38 -0.82 20.08 -14.23
CA ALA A 38 -0.61 21.13 -13.22
C ALA A 38 -1.17 22.48 -13.67
N LYS A 39 -1.05 22.83 -14.95
CA LYS A 39 -1.59 24.10 -15.46
C LYS A 39 -3.11 24.16 -15.33
N ALA A 40 -3.81 23.08 -15.67
CA ALA A 40 -5.27 23.02 -15.56
C ALA A 40 -5.71 23.05 -14.08
N LEU A 41 -5.01 22.28 -13.22
CA LEU A 41 -5.27 22.27 -11.78
C LEU A 41 -5.01 23.64 -11.15
N TYR A 42 -3.94 24.34 -11.55
CA TYR A 42 -3.64 25.69 -11.09
C TYR A 42 -4.73 26.67 -11.45
N VAL A 43 -5.20 26.67 -12.71
CA VAL A 43 -6.29 27.56 -13.15
C VAL A 43 -7.57 27.28 -12.38
N ALA A 44 -7.93 26.00 -12.19
CA ALA A 44 -9.11 25.63 -11.41
C ALA A 44 -8.98 26.03 -9.93
N ASN A 45 -7.80 25.84 -9.33
CA ASN A 45 -7.53 26.26 -7.96
C ASN A 45 -7.57 27.79 -7.83
N PHE A 46 -7.00 28.51 -8.79
CA PHE A 46 -6.99 29.96 -8.82
C PHE A 46 -8.41 30.54 -8.87
N ALA A 47 -9.30 29.95 -9.67
CA ALA A 47 -10.71 30.33 -9.69
C ALA A 47 -11.38 30.16 -8.31
N LYS A 48 -11.14 29.03 -7.64
CA LYS A 48 -11.67 28.78 -6.28
C LYS A 48 -11.11 29.76 -5.25
N VAL A 49 -9.82 30.09 -5.36
CA VAL A 49 -9.19 31.09 -4.50
C VAL A 49 -9.82 32.45 -4.74
N GLN A 50 -9.98 32.88 -5.99
CA GLN A 50 -10.64 34.15 -6.32
C GLN A 50 -12.05 34.24 -5.74
N GLU A 51 -12.87 33.20 -5.91
CA GLU A 51 -14.22 33.14 -5.35
C GLU A 51 -14.22 33.28 -3.82
N LYS A 52 -13.41 32.49 -3.12
CA LYS A 52 -13.30 32.56 -1.66
C LYS A 52 -12.77 33.91 -1.17
N THR A 53 -11.76 34.45 -1.84
CA THR A 53 -11.23 35.78 -1.53
C THR A 53 -12.28 36.86 -1.73
N GLN A 54 -13.12 36.74 -2.76
CA GLN A 54 -14.18 37.70 -3.03
C GLN A 54 -15.24 37.70 -1.93
N ILE A 55 -15.67 36.52 -1.48
CA ILE A 55 -16.58 36.36 -0.32
C ILE A 55 -15.98 36.99 0.94
N LEU A 56 -14.74 36.62 1.29
CA LEU A 56 -14.06 37.19 2.47
C LEU A 56 -13.90 38.71 2.37
N ASN A 57 -13.63 39.24 1.19
CA ASN A 57 -13.48 40.68 0.97
C ASN A 57 -14.83 41.41 1.06
N GLU A 58 -15.92 40.79 0.62
CA GLU A 58 -17.28 41.31 0.82
C GLU A 58 -17.70 41.32 2.30
N GLU A 59 -17.36 40.27 3.05
CA GLU A 59 -17.55 40.21 4.50
C GLU A 59 -16.70 41.26 5.21
N TRP A 60 -15.42 41.38 4.83
CA TRP A 60 -14.50 42.38 5.39
C TRP A 60 -14.97 43.81 5.15
N LYS A 61 -15.47 44.12 3.95
CA LYS A 61 -16.05 45.43 3.62
C LYS A 61 -17.29 45.76 4.45
N LYS A 62 -18.01 44.75 4.95
CA LYS A 62 -19.19 44.91 5.82
C LYS A 62 -18.82 45.06 7.30
N LEU A 63 -17.58 44.76 7.69
CA LEU A 63 -17.11 44.85 9.06
C LEU A 63 -16.50 46.23 9.35
N ARG A 64 -17.13 47.03 10.21
CA ARG A 64 -16.43 48.08 10.96
C ARG A 64 -15.97 47.49 12.30
N VAL A 65 -14.69 47.10 12.35
CA VAL A 65 -13.95 46.60 13.54
C VAL A 65 -14.37 45.20 14.01
N GLN A 66 -13.39 44.34 14.29
CA GLN A 66 -13.56 42.90 14.48
C GLN A 66 -13.82 42.47 15.94
N PRO A 67 -14.49 41.31 16.12
CA PRO A 67 -14.73 40.67 17.41
C PRO A 67 -13.57 39.74 17.84
N VAL A 68 -13.47 39.47 19.14
CA VAL A 68 -12.59 38.46 19.73
C VAL A 68 -13.38 37.17 19.97
N GLN A 69 -12.89 36.04 19.46
CA GLN A 69 -13.48 34.71 19.70
C GLN A 69 -13.01 34.15 21.06
N SER A 70 -13.91 33.47 21.78
CA SER A 70 -13.63 32.79 23.04
C SER A 70 -12.87 31.48 22.83
N MET A 71 -11.87 31.21 23.68
CA MET A 71 -11.06 29.99 23.69
C MET A 71 -11.90 28.72 23.89
N LYS A 72 -11.49 27.63 23.23
CA LYS A 72 -11.98 26.27 23.48
C LYS A 72 -10.89 25.47 24.20
N PRO A 73 -11.26 24.55 25.10
CA PRO A 73 -10.31 23.64 25.72
C PRO A 73 -9.70 22.70 24.67
N VAL A 74 -8.40 22.44 24.80
CA VAL A 74 -7.60 21.52 23.98
C VAL A 74 -7.01 20.48 24.94
N GLU A 75 -6.95 19.23 24.50
CA GLU A 75 -6.37 18.12 25.26
C GLU A 75 -4.84 18.19 25.27
N ASP A 76 -4.21 17.66 26.32
CA ASP A 76 -2.75 17.71 26.49
C ASP A 76 -2.04 16.85 25.43
N GLU A 77 -1.18 17.48 24.61
CA GLU A 77 -0.37 16.82 23.60
C GLU A 77 0.84 16.14 24.25
N THR A 78 1.09 14.87 23.91
CA THR A 78 2.20 14.05 24.43
C THR A 78 3.50 14.15 23.60
N VAL A 79 3.48 14.95 22.54
CA VAL A 79 4.61 15.15 21.62
C VAL A 79 4.78 16.64 21.39
N LEU A 80 6.01 17.14 21.49
CA LEU A 80 6.29 18.54 21.20
C LEU A 80 6.21 18.78 19.69
N CYS A 81 5.12 19.38 19.25
CA CYS A 81 4.89 19.67 17.84
C CYS A 81 5.78 20.79 17.30
N ASN A 82 6.24 21.72 18.14
CA ASN A 82 7.14 22.82 17.78
C ASN A 82 8.04 23.22 18.96
N ILE A 83 9.33 23.51 18.71
CA ILE A 83 10.21 24.16 19.68
C ILE A 83 9.94 25.68 19.62
N PRO A 84 9.54 26.34 20.72
CA PRO A 84 9.32 27.78 20.74
C PRO A 84 10.56 28.55 20.29
N TYR A 85 10.43 29.38 19.25
CA TYR A 85 11.52 30.22 18.80
C TYR A 85 11.64 31.45 19.72
N MET A 86 12.68 31.46 20.56
CA MET A 86 12.93 32.52 21.55
C MET A 86 13.90 33.62 21.05
N GLY A 87 14.28 33.57 19.76
CA GLY A 87 15.28 34.46 19.17
C GLY A 87 16.67 33.85 19.19
N ASP A 88 17.42 34.02 18.11
CA ASP A 88 18.78 33.46 17.99
C ASP A 88 19.77 34.08 19.00
N GLU A 89 19.47 35.28 19.53
CA GLU A 89 20.28 35.96 20.55
C GLU A 89 20.19 35.31 21.94
N VAL A 90 19.10 34.58 22.22
CA VAL A 90 18.83 33.93 23.52
C VAL A 90 19.20 32.44 23.50
N LYS A 91 19.38 31.86 22.31
CA LYS A 91 19.72 30.44 22.14
C LYS A 91 21.07 30.05 22.75
N GLU A 92 22.04 30.96 22.75
CA GLU A 92 23.40 30.66 23.23
C GLU A 92 23.50 30.69 24.77
N GLU A 93 22.57 31.35 25.48
CA GLU A 93 22.60 31.46 26.94
C GLU A 93 21.81 30.33 27.64
N ASP A 94 20.81 29.74 26.97
CA ASP A 94 19.85 28.78 27.57
C ASP A 94 19.76 27.45 26.78
N GLU A 95 20.90 26.90 26.31
CA GLU A 95 20.94 25.55 25.69
C GLU A 95 20.36 24.47 26.62
N THR A 96 20.57 24.61 27.94
CA THR A 96 20.08 23.70 28.98
C THR A 96 18.55 23.71 29.10
N PHE A 97 17.88 24.83 28.83
CA PHE A 97 16.42 24.92 28.86
C PHE A 97 15.79 24.14 27.70
N ILE A 98 16.38 24.22 26.50
CA ILE A 98 15.90 23.47 25.33
C ILE A 98 16.11 21.97 25.54
N GLU A 99 17.25 21.56 26.12
CA GLU A 99 17.49 20.16 26.49
C GLU A 99 16.49 19.65 27.54
N GLU A 100 16.19 20.43 28.59
CA GLU A 100 15.18 20.07 29.60
C GLU A 100 13.78 19.98 28.98
N LEU A 101 13.41 20.90 28.08
CA LEU A 101 12.13 20.89 27.37
C LEU A 101 11.98 19.64 26.50
N ILE A 102 13.02 19.26 25.76
CA ILE A 102 13.03 18.05 24.92
C ILE A 102 12.94 16.79 25.79
N ASN A 103 13.63 16.76 26.93
CA ASN A 103 13.60 15.64 27.88
C ASN A 103 12.21 15.41 28.49
N ASN A 104 11.43 16.47 28.72
CA ASN A 104 10.05 16.35 29.21
C ASN A 104 9.10 15.68 28.20
N TYR A 105 9.50 15.61 26.91
CA TYR A 105 8.76 14.93 25.85
C TYR A 105 9.49 13.65 25.36
N ASP A 106 10.28 13.01 26.22
CA ASP A 106 11.03 11.78 25.91
C ASP A 106 11.96 11.90 24.68
N GLY A 107 12.43 13.11 24.35
CA GLY A 107 13.23 13.34 23.14
C GLY A 107 12.43 13.34 21.84
N LYS A 108 11.10 13.24 21.88
CA LYS A 108 10.26 13.18 20.68
C LYS A 108 9.91 14.57 20.18
N VAL A 109 10.77 15.09 19.32
CA VAL A 109 10.50 16.31 18.55
C VAL A 109 9.99 15.91 17.16
N HIS A 110 8.95 16.59 16.67
CA HIS A 110 8.46 16.35 15.32
C HIS A 110 9.51 16.77 14.28
N GLY A 111 9.96 15.82 13.44
CA GLY A 111 10.88 16.08 12.32
C GLY A 111 12.33 15.64 12.50
N GLU A 112 12.67 14.95 13.60
CA GLU A 112 14.04 14.46 13.86
C GLU A 112 14.35 13.09 13.24
N GLU A 113 13.38 12.46 12.57
CA GLU A 113 13.67 11.28 11.74
C GLU A 113 14.44 11.77 10.50
N GLU A 114 15.76 11.63 10.60
CA GLU A 114 16.80 12.04 9.67
C GLU A 114 16.28 12.17 8.22
N MET A 115 15.90 13.40 7.84
CA MET A 115 15.81 13.77 6.43
C MET A 115 17.24 13.81 5.88
N ILE A 116 17.80 12.64 5.59
CA ILE A 116 19.08 12.50 4.90
C ILE A 116 18.90 13.20 3.53
N PRO A 117 19.71 14.21 3.20
CA PRO A 117 19.61 14.94 1.94
C PRO A 117 19.97 14.01 0.77
N GLY A 118 18.97 13.32 0.21
CA GLY A 118 19.16 12.43 -0.94
C GLY A 118 18.23 11.23 -0.99
N SER A 119 17.51 10.92 0.10
CA SER A 119 16.59 9.78 0.11
C SER A 119 15.21 10.15 -0.43
N VAL A 120 15.04 9.89 -1.73
CA VAL A 120 13.71 9.95 -2.33
C VAL A 120 13.01 8.65 -1.97
N LEU A 121 12.22 8.66 -0.88
CA LEU A 121 11.26 7.60 -0.61
C LEU A 121 10.43 7.36 -1.88
N ILE A 122 10.46 6.14 -2.40
CA ILE A 122 9.65 5.77 -3.56
C ILE A 122 8.19 5.62 -3.13
N SER A 123 7.30 6.43 -3.71
CA SER A 123 5.86 6.34 -3.48
C SER A 123 5.32 4.98 -3.97
N ASP A 124 4.30 4.43 -3.30
CA ASP A 124 3.71 3.11 -3.64
C ASP A 124 3.34 2.97 -5.12
N ALA A 125 2.75 4.02 -5.71
CA ALA A 125 2.37 4.02 -7.13
C ALA A 125 3.58 3.94 -8.08
N VAL A 126 4.73 4.53 -7.72
CA VAL A 126 5.96 4.42 -8.51
C VAL A 126 6.64 3.08 -8.27
N PHE A 127 6.56 2.56 -7.04
CA PHE A 127 7.09 1.25 -6.68
C PHE A 127 6.40 0.13 -7.47
N LEU A 128 5.06 0.12 -7.51
CA LEU A 128 4.29 -0.86 -8.28
C LEU A 128 4.64 -0.82 -9.78
N GLU A 129 4.66 0.38 -10.38
CA GLU A 129 5.03 0.53 -11.80
C GLU A 129 6.47 0.12 -12.09
N LEU A 130 7.39 0.36 -11.16
CA LEU A 130 8.79 -0.05 -11.28
C LEU A 130 8.91 -1.58 -11.26
N VAL A 131 8.22 -2.26 -10.35
CA VAL A 131 8.21 -3.72 -10.27
C VAL A 131 7.56 -4.32 -11.52
N ASP A 132 6.41 -3.79 -11.98
CA ASP A 132 5.73 -4.27 -13.19
C ASP A 132 6.61 -4.06 -14.45
N ALA A 133 7.31 -2.92 -14.55
CA ALA A 133 8.23 -2.66 -15.67
C ALA A 133 9.45 -3.60 -15.65
N LEU A 134 10.00 -3.90 -14.47
CA LEU A 134 11.13 -4.83 -14.33
C LEU A 134 10.71 -6.27 -14.61
N ASN A 135 9.48 -6.65 -14.26
CA ASN A 135 8.94 -7.99 -14.51
C ASN A 135 8.77 -8.25 -16.03
N GLN A 136 8.36 -7.24 -16.81
CA GLN A 136 8.27 -7.36 -18.27
C GLN A 136 9.62 -7.71 -18.94
N TYR A 137 10.74 -7.24 -18.38
CA TYR A 137 12.07 -7.58 -18.90
C TYR A 137 12.55 -8.99 -18.50
N SER A 138 12.02 -9.56 -17.41
CA SER A 138 12.32 -10.96 -17.05
C SER A 138 11.69 -11.93 -18.04
N ASP A 139 10.51 -11.63 -18.56
CA ASP A 139 9.79 -12.48 -19.52
C ASP A 139 10.46 -12.50 -20.91
N GLU A 140 11.10 -11.40 -21.33
CA GLU A 140 11.79 -11.30 -22.62
C GLU A 140 13.09 -12.13 -22.71
N GLU A 141 13.72 -12.47 -21.58
CA GLU A 141 14.98 -13.24 -21.55
C GLU A 141 14.74 -14.76 -21.65
N GLU A 142 13.59 -15.28 -21.21
CA GLU A 142 13.25 -16.73 -21.32
C GLU A 142 12.93 -17.16 -22.76
N GLU A 143 12.39 -16.26 -23.60
CA GLU A 143 12.09 -16.57 -25.01
C GLU A 143 13.35 -16.62 -25.90
N GLY A 144 14.50 -16.11 -25.43
CA GLY A 144 15.73 -15.98 -26.22
C GLY A 144 16.68 -17.18 -26.19
N HIS A 145 16.40 -18.25 -25.43
CA HIS A 145 17.39 -19.32 -25.16
C HIS A 145 17.03 -20.73 -25.65
N ASN A 146 15.98 -20.91 -26.47
CA ASN A 146 15.75 -22.17 -27.18
C ASN A 146 16.10 -22.02 -28.66
N ASP A 147 17.38 -22.21 -29.00
CA ASP A 147 17.81 -22.90 -30.23
C ASP A 147 19.35 -22.96 -30.30
N THR A 148 19.90 -24.14 -30.02
CA THR A 148 21.25 -24.53 -30.46
C THR A 148 21.22 -25.90 -31.12
N SER A 149 22.09 -26.06 -32.13
CA SER A 149 22.39 -27.21 -33.03
C SER A 149 21.60 -27.20 -34.35
N ASP A 150 22.17 -27.33 -35.56
CA ASP A 150 23.51 -27.71 -36.06
C ASP A 150 23.62 -27.34 -37.57
N GLY A 151 24.82 -27.19 -38.15
CA GLY A 151 25.01 -27.24 -39.63
C GLY A 151 25.92 -26.19 -40.34
N LYS A 152 27.20 -26.54 -40.48
CA LYS A 152 28.34 -26.06 -41.34
C LYS A 152 28.15 -25.25 -42.65
N GLN A 153 29.06 -24.27 -42.82
CA GLN A 153 29.93 -23.84 -43.98
C GLN A 153 29.37 -23.70 -45.41
N ASP A 154 29.53 -22.52 -46.05
CA ASP A 154 30.62 -22.18 -47.01
C ASP A 154 30.48 -20.73 -47.56
N ASP A 155 31.54 -20.25 -48.20
CA ASP A 155 32.08 -18.90 -48.40
C ASP A 155 31.60 -18.12 -49.66
N SER A 156 31.94 -16.82 -49.69
CA SER A 156 32.16 -15.91 -50.84
C SER A 156 31.06 -14.99 -51.43
N LYS A 157 31.31 -13.68 -51.19
CA LYS A 157 31.31 -12.48 -52.09
C LYS A 157 30.03 -11.73 -52.53
N GLU A 158 30.02 -10.48 -52.05
CA GLU A 158 29.84 -9.17 -52.73
C GLU A 158 28.53 -8.74 -53.43
N ASP A 159 28.22 -7.49 -53.10
CA ASP A 159 27.53 -6.41 -53.81
C ASP A 159 26.01 -6.15 -53.68
N LEU A 160 25.78 -4.85 -53.43
CA LEU A 160 24.57 -4.04 -53.21
C LEU A 160 23.63 -4.01 -54.45
N PRO A 161 22.55 -3.18 -54.49
CA PRO A 161 21.50 -2.87 -53.51
C PRO A 161 20.07 -3.02 -54.14
N VAL A 162 19.04 -2.51 -53.41
CA VAL A 162 17.80 -1.88 -53.93
C VAL A 162 16.47 -2.65 -53.78
N THR A 163 15.64 -2.07 -52.90
CA THR A 163 14.16 -2.02 -52.86
C THR A 163 13.37 -3.31 -52.65
N ARG A 164 12.70 -3.41 -51.50
CA ARG A 164 11.55 -4.31 -51.33
C ARG A 164 10.31 -3.55 -50.83
N LYS A 165 9.32 -3.56 -51.72
CA LYS A 165 7.92 -3.19 -51.51
C LYS A 165 7.34 -3.91 -50.28
N ARG A 166 6.59 -3.17 -49.47
CA ARG A 166 5.67 -3.69 -48.45
C ARG A 166 4.62 -4.60 -49.09
N LYS A 167 4.65 -5.89 -48.77
CA LYS A 167 3.53 -6.82 -49.01
C LYS A 167 2.98 -7.26 -47.66
N ARG A 168 1.71 -6.89 -47.42
CA ARG A 168 0.91 -7.32 -46.28
C ARG A 168 0.71 -8.83 -46.35
N HIS A 169 0.93 -9.52 -45.23
CA HIS A 169 0.33 -10.82 -44.96
C HIS A 169 -0.28 -10.76 -43.55
N ALA A 170 -1.60 -10.89 -43.51
CA ALA A 170 -2.36 -11.25 -42.32
C ALA A 170 -2.13 -12.75 -42.07
N ILE A 171 -1.92 -13.14 -40.81
CA ILE A 171 -2.20 -14.47 -40.26
C ILE A 171 -2.54 -14.26 -38.78
N GLU A 172 -3.70 -14.79 -38.41
CA GLU A 172 -4.24 -14.94 -37.06
C GLU A 172 -3.34 -15.84 -36.21
N GLY A 173 -3.27 -15.59 -34.90
CA GLY A 173 -2.57 -16.51 -34.01
C GLY A 173 -2.36 -16.00 -32.60
N ASN A 174 -3.38 -16.23 -31.75
CA ASN A 174 -3.21 -16.59 -30.34
C ASN A 174 -2.61 -15.55 -29.38
N LYS A 175 -3.44 -14.60 -28.93
CA LYS A 175 -3.25 -13.91 -27.64
C LYS A 175 -3.38 -14.92 -26.51
N LYS A 176 -2.32 -15.65 -26.18
CA LYS A 176 -2.19 -16.30 -24.87
C LYS A 176 -1.94 -15.19 -23.86
N SER A 177 -2.97 -14.89 -23.07
CA SER A 177 -2.86 -14.07 -21.86
C SER A 177 -1.90 -14.77 -20.88
N SER A 178 -0.61 -14.40 -20.91
CA SER A 178 0.33 -14.76 -19.86
C SER A 178 -0.19 -14.14 -18.56
N LYS A 179 -0.68 -14.98 -17.65
CA LYS A 179 -1.00 -14.54 -16.29
C LYS A 179 0.26 -13.87 -15.74
N LYS A 180 0.16 -12.63 -15.26
CA LYS A 180 1.26 -11.89 -14.63
C LYS A 180 1.95 -12.82 -13.63
N GLN A 181 3.12 -13.34 -13.99
CA GLN A 181 3.89 -14.19 -13.10
C GLN A 181 4.39 -13.32 -11.95
N PHE A 182 4.34 -13.85 -10.72
CA PHE A 182 4.82 -13.10 -9.55
C PHE A 182 6.28 -12.69 -9.80
N PRO A 183 6.66 -11.41 -9.56
CA PRO A 183 7.99 -10.93 -9.91
C PRO A 183 9.11 -11.74 -9.26
N ASN A 184 10.21 -11.92 -9.98
CA ASN A 184 11.36 -12.69 -9.51
C ASN A 184 11.99 -12.05 -8.25
N ASP A 185 12.39 -12.87 -7.27
CA ASP A 185 13.03 -12.43 -6.02
C ASP A 185 14.29 -11.57 -6.25
N MET A 186 14.97 -11.76 -7.38
CA MET A 186 16.09 -10.94 -7.81
C MET A 186 15.74 -9.47 -8.05
N ILE A 187 14.50 -9.18 -8.46
CA ILE A 187 14.01 -7.81 -8.66
C ILE A 187 13.90 -7.10 -7.31
N PHE A 188 13.30 -7.76 -6.32
CA PHE A 188 13.16 -7.20 -4.96
C PHE A 188 14.52 -6.99 -4.29
N SER A 189 15.46 -7.93 -4.47
CA SER A 189 16.84 -7.78 -4.00
C SER A 189 17.56 -6.58 -4.63
N ALA A 190 17.40 -6.39 -5.93
CA ALA A 190 18.00 -5.26 -6.64
C ALA A 190 17.37 -3.91 -6.25
N ILE A 191 16.06 -3.86 -6.03
CA ILE A 191 15.35 -2.66 -5.56
C ILE A 191 15.77 -2.30 -4.13
N ALA A 192 15.74 -3.25 -3.18
CA ALA A 192 16.16 -3.00 -1.80
C ALA A 192 17.62 -2.51 -1.72
N SER A 193 18.49 -3.00 -2.60
CA SER A 193 19.86 -2.50 -2.67
C SER A 193 19.99 -1.09 -3.25
N MET A 194 19.02 -0.61 -4.04
CA MET A 194 19.00 0.76 -4.56
C MET A 194 18.27 1.73 -3.61
N PHE A 195 17.37 1.20 -2.77
CA PHE A 195 16.57 1.94 -1.80
C PHE A 195 16.65 1.26 -0.41
N PRO A 196 17.79 1.38 0.29
CA PRO A 196 18.00 0.69 1.56
C PRO A 196 17.03 1.15 2.67
N GLU A 197 16.54 2.39 2.61
CA GLU A 197 15.58 2.95 3.56
C GLU A 197 14.18 2.36 3.44
N ASN A 198 13.86 1.72 2.31
CA ASN A 198 12.53 1.18 2.08
C ASN A 198 12.33 -0.16 2.79
N GLY A 199 13.40 -0.86 3.20
CA GLY A 199 13.34 -2.15 3.89
C GLY A 199 14.19 -3.24 3.22
N VAL A 200 14.20 -4.43 3.79
CA VAL A 200 14.89 -5.60 3.23
C VAL A 200 14.12 -6.18 2.02
N PRO A 201 14.73 -7.05 1.19
CA PRO A 201 14.04 -7.61 0.02
C PRO A 201 12.70 -8.31 0.34
N ASP A 202 12.61 -8.95 1.50
CA ASP A 202 11.39 -9.62 1.96
C ASP A 202 10.28 -8.60 2.29
N ASP A 203 10.61 -7.47 2.93
CA ASP A 203 9.65 -6.38 3.20
C ASP A 203 9.13 -5.78 1.88
N MET A 204 10.00 -5.61 0.88
CA MET A 204 9.59 -5.14 -0.46
C MET A 204 8.63 -6.11 -1.16
N LYS A 205 8.88 -7.41 -1.00
CA LYS A 205 8.04 -8.47 -1.57
C LYS A 205 6.68 -8.53 -0.88
N GLU A 206 6.65 -8.40 0.45
CA GLU A 206 5.43 -8.29 1.25
C GLU A 206 4.63 -7.04 0.88
N ARG A 207 5.29 -5.87 0.84
CA ARG A 207 4.68 -4.61 0.41
C ARG A 207 4.09 -4.69 -1.00
N TYR A 208 4.78 -5.32 -1.95
CA TYR A 208 4.24 -5.53 -3.31
C TYR A 208 3.02 -6.45 -3.30
N ARG A 209 3.05 -7.52 -2.50
CA ARG A 209 1.91 -8.43 -2.32
C ARG A 209 0.72 -7.69 -1.74
N GLU A 210 0.88 -6.96 -0.65
CA GLU A 210 -0.21 -6.18 -0.02
C GLU A 210 -0.83 -5.18 -0.99
N LEU A 211 -0.01 -4.38 -1.67
CA LEU A 211 -0.48 -3.39 -2.63
C LEU A 211 -1.21 -4.01 -3.84
N THR A 212 -0.77 -5.20 -4.28
CA THR A 212 -1.39 -5.91 -5.40
C THR A 212 -2.66 -6.67 -4.97
N GLU A 213 -2.70 -7.21 -3.75
CA GLU A 213 -3.87 -7.88 -3.17
C GLU A 213 -4.97 -6.88 -2.78
N MET A 214 -4.61 -5.69 -2.29
CA MET A 214 -5.54 -4.59 -2.01
C MET A 214 -6.12 -3.92 -3.27
N SER A 215 -5.59 -4.23 -4.46
CA SER A 215 -6.09 -3.68 -5.73
C SER A 215 -7.40 -4.30 -6.21
N ASP A 216 -7.82 -5.44 -5.65
CA ASP A 216 -9.20 -5.92 -5.80
C ASP A 216 -10.06 -5.32 -4.68
N PRO A 217 -10.94 -4.34 -4.97
CA PRO A 217 -11.77 -3.67 -3.97
C PRO A 217 -12.71 -4.61 -3.21
N ASN A 218 -12.85 -5.87 -3.64
CA ASN A 218 -13.64 -6.91 -2.97
C ASN A 218 -12.79 -8.00 -2.29
N ALA A 219 -11.47 -8.00 -2.45
CA ALA A 219 -10.59 -8.98 -1.81
C ALA A 219 -10.37 -8.57 -0.35
N LEU A 220 -11.15 -9.19 0.53
CA LEU A 220 -10.88 -9.11 1.95
C LEU A 220 -9.58 -9.87 2.27
N PRO A 221 -8.72 -9.36 3.18
CA PRO A 221 -7.56 -10.08 3.65
C PRO A 221 -7.92 -11.52 4.08
N PRO A 222 -7.02 -12.50 3.97
CA PRO A 222 -7.33 -13.91 4.25
C PRO A 222 -7.93 -14.17 5.64
N GLN A 223 -7.63 -13.29 6.61
CA GLN A 223 -8.09 -13.38 7.99
C GLN A 223 -9.43 -12.65 8.24
N CYS A 224 -9.98 -11.94 7.25
CA CYS A 224 -11.25 -11.25 7.35
C CYS A 224 -12.40 -12.14 6.87
N THR A 225 -13.37 -12.39 7.74
CA THR A 225 -14.61 -13.09 7.38
C THR A 225 -15.51 -12.13 6.58
N PRO A 226 -15.99 -12.52 5.38
CA PRO A 226 -16.91 -11.69 4.60
C PRO A 226 -18.24 -11.47 5.31
N ASN A 227 -18.91 -10.36 4.98
CA ASN A 227 -20.22 -10.05 5.56
C ASN A 227 -21.25 -11.13 5.19
N ILE A 228 -21.95 -11.64 6.21
CA ILE A 228 -22.99 -12.67 6.07
C ILE A 228 -24.20 -12.17 5.26
N ASP A 229 -24.50 -10.87 5.34
CA ASP A 229 -25.59 -10.24 4.58
C ASP A 229 -25.15 -9.77 3.19
N GLY A 230 -23.87 -9.99 2.84
CA GLY A 230 -23.28 -9.54 1.59
C GLY A 230 -23.41 -10.56 0.46
N PRO A 231 -23.30 -10.12 -0.81
CA PRO A 231 -23.29 -11.03 -1.97
C PRO A 231 -22.10 -12.00 -1.97
N ASN A 232 -21.01 -11.66 -1.25
CA ASN A 232 -19.79 -12.46 -1.15
C ASN A 232 -19.74 -13.31 0.13
N ALA A 233 -20.89 -13.60 0.75
CA ALA A 233 -20.96 -14.41 1.96
C ALA A 233 -20.36 -15.82 1.73
N LYS A 234 -19.52 -16.26 2.67
CA LYS A 234 -18.87 -17.58 2.63
C LYS A 234 -19.29 -18.41 3.84
N SER A 235 -19.43 -19.72 3.64
CA SER A 235 -19.61 -20.66 4.75
C SER A 235 -18.32 -20.76 5.55
N VAL A 236 -18.37 -20.36 6.82
CA VAL A 236 -17.21 -20.27 7.72
C VAL A 236 -17.58 -20.84 9.10
N GLN A 237 -16.56 -21.12 9.93
CA GLN A 237 -16.81 -21.60 11.29
C GLN A 237 -17.42 -20.49 12.16
N ARG A 238 -18.23 -20.86 13.16
CA ARG A 238 -18.85 -19.93 14.11
C ARG A 238 -17.85 -18.95 14.74
N GLU A 239 -16.67 -19.42 15.12
CA GLU A 239 -15.66 -18.56 15.75
C GLU A 239 -15.09 -17.53 14.75
N GLN A 240 -14.96 -17.89 13.47
CA GLN A 240 -14.52 -16.96 12.43
C GLN A 240 -15.59 -15.90 12.15
N SER A 241 -16.88 -16.26 12.15
CA SER A 241 -17.98 -15.29 12.01
C SER A 241 -18.06 -14.32 13.19
N LEU A 242 -17.75 -14.79 14.40
CA LEU A 242 -17.86 -13.98 15.62
C LEU A 242 -16.55 -13.30 16.03
N HIS A 243 -15.45 -13.55 15.31
CA HIS A 243 -14.11 -13.09 15.70
C HIS A 243 -14.05 -11.58 15.92
N SER A 244 -14.51 -10.78 14.95
CA SER A 244 -14.53 -9.31 15.06
C SER A 244 -15.35 -8.84 16.25
N PHE A 245 -16.50 -9.49 16.50
CA PHE A 245 -17.36 -9.17 17.63
C PHE A 245 -16.70 -9.50 18.97
N HIS A 246 -16.08 -10.67 19.11
CA HIS A 246 -15.43 -11.08 20.36
C HIS A 246 -14.18 -10.23 20.67
N THR A 247 -13.38 -9.89 19.66
CA THR A 247 -12.11 -9.18 19.85
C THR A 247 -12.32 -7.69 20.13
N LEU A 248 -13.24 -7.04 19.42
CA LEU A 248 -13.43 -5.58 19.54
C LEU A 248 -14.44 -5.19 20.62
N PHE A 249 -15.33 -6.08 21.04
CA PHE A 249 -16.35 -5.73 22.02
C PHE A 249 -15.78 -5.58 23.42
N CYS A 250 -16.07 -4.45 24.08
CA CYS A 250 -15.73 -4.25 25.47
C CYS A 250 -16.92 -4.60 26.37
N ARG A 251 -16.80 -5.70 27.13
CA ARG A 251 -17.86 -6.15 28.04
C ARG A 251 -18.13 -5.19 29.22
N ARG A 252 -17.18 -4.31 29.55
CA ARG A 252 -17.26 -3.35 30.65
C ARG A 252 -18.14 -2.14 30.32
N CYS A 253 -18.11 -1.67 29.08
CA CYS A 253 -18.83 -0.46 28.65
C CYS A 253 -19.81 -0.70 27.48
N PHE A 254 -19.94 -1.94 27.01
CA PHE A 254 -20.86 -2.36 25.96
C PHE A 254 -20.67 -1.62 24.61
N LYS A 255 -19.45 -1.21 24.31
CA LYS A 255 -19.06 -0.56 23.03
C LYS A 255 -17.99 -1.40 22.33
N TYR A 256 -17.94 -1.32 21.00
CA TYR A 256 -16.80 -1.82 20.23
C TYR A 256 -15.67 -0.80 20.28
N ASP A 257 -14.43 -1.29 20.35
CA ASP A 257 -13.20 -0.51 20.29
C ASP A 257 -13.19 0.70 21.24
N CYS A 258 -13.31 0.43 22.55
CA CYS A 258 -13.47 1.51 23.52
C CYS A 258 -12.12 2.15 23.90
N PHE A 259 -12.07 3.48 23.92
CA PHE A 259 -10.87 4.24 24.30
C PHE A 259 -10.44 4.09 25.77
N LEU A 260 -11.36 3.67 26.66
CA LEU A 260 -11.12 3.61 28.10
C LEU A 260 -10.51 2.29 28.59
N HIS A 261 -10.56 1.23 27.80
CA HIS A 261 -10.08 -0.09 28.21
C HIS A 261 -9.13 -0.66 27.15
N PRO A 262 -7.80 -0.49 27.35
CA PRO A 262 -6.78 -0.87 26.37
C PRO A 262 -6.67 -2.38 26.13
N PHE A 263 -7.08 -3.20 27.10
CA PHE A 263 -6.94 -4.65 27.02
C PHE A 263 -8.20 -5.31 26.45
N HIS A 264 -8.01 -6.09 25.39
CA HIS A 264 -9.05 -6.95 24.83
C HIS A 264 -9.56 -7.97 25.85
N ALA A 265 -10.85 -8.31 25.75
CA ALA A 265 -11.47 -9.27 26.65
C ALA A 265 -10.85 -10.67 26.51
N THR A 266 -10.63 -11.36 27.62
CA THR A 266 -10.08 -12.72 27.59
C THR A 266 -11.09 -13.69 26.96
N PRO A 267 -10.66 -14.67 26.14
CA PRO A 267 -11.55 -15.54 25.35
C PRO A 267 -12.62 -16.30 26.16
N ASN A 268 -12.35 -16.54 27.45
CA ASN A 268 -13.28 -17.24 28.34
C ASN A 268 -14.48 -16.40 28.75
N VAL A 269 -14.45 -15.06 28.61
CA VAL A 269 -15.57 -14.18 28.96
C VAL A 269 -16.78 -14.39 28.05
N TYR A 270 -16.55 -14.82 26.81
CA TYR A 270 -17.61 -15.07 25.82
C TYR A 270 -18.15 -16.50 25.83
N LYS A 271 -17.46 -17.43 26.51
CA LYS A 271 -17.92 -18.81 26.68
C LYS A 271 -19.02 -18.84 27.74
N ARG A 272 -20.27 -18.94 27.30
CA ARG A 272 -21.40 -19.21 28.20
C ARG A 272 -21.33 -20.65 28.69
N LYS A 273 -21.67 -20.88 29.96
CA LYS A 273 -21.90 -22.23 30.48
C LYS A 273 -23.09 -22.83 29.71
N ASN A 274 -22.92 -24.03 29.18
CA ASN A 274 -24.02 -24.75 28.53
C ASN A 274 -25.14 -24.94 29.57
N LYS A 275 -26.26 -24.25 29.36
CA LYS A 275 -27.50 -24.65 30.00
C LYS A 275 -28.04 -25.82 29.19
N GLU A 276 -28.46 -26.88 29.86
CA GLU A 276 -29.19 -27.97 29.22
C GLU A 276 -30.43 -27.39 28.54
N ILE A 277 -30.38 -27.32 27.21
CA ILE A 277 -31.54 -26.93 26.41
C ILE A 277 -32.46 -28.14 26.45
N LYS A 278 -33.57 -28.03 27.16
CA LYS A 278 -34.64 -29.03 27.06
C LYS A 278 -35.12 -29.02 25.62
N ILE A 279 -34.87 -30.11 24.90
CA ILE A 279 -35.35 -30.29 23.54
C ILE A 279 -36.87 -30.49 23.65
N GLU A 280 -37.65 -29.55 23.13
CA GLU A 280 -39.09 -29.70 23.07
C GLU A 280 -39.44 -30.81 22.06
N PRO A 281 -40.24 -31.81 22.45
CA PRO A 281 -40.56 -32.95 21.59
C PRO A 281 -41.64 -32.64 20.54
N GLU A 282 -42.22 -31.44 20.56
CA GLU A 282 -43.31 -31.06 19.65
C GLU A 282 -42.75 -30.60 18.29
N PRO A 283 -43.31 -31.10 17.16
CA PRO A 283 -42.86 -30.69 15.84
C PRO A 283 -43.23 -29.22 15.58
N CYS A 284 -42.28 -28.45 15.05
CA CYS A 284 -42.50 -27.03 14.72
C CYS A 284 -43.37 -26.79 13.46
N GLY A 285 -43.81 -27.85 12.77
CA GLY A 285 -44.62 -27.77 11.54
C GLY A 285 -44.66 -29.09 10.77
N THR A 286 -45.28 -29.09 9.58
CA THR A 286 -45.42 -30.29 8.73
C THR A 286 -44.11 -30.78 8.12
N ASP A 287 -43.14 -29.89 7.94
CA ASP A 287 -41.80 -30.22 7.41
C ASP A 287 -40.74 -30.33 8.53
N CYS A 288 -41.17 -30.62 9.76
CA CYS A 288 -40.26 -30.69 10.91
C CYS A 288 -39.41 -31.95 10.88
N PHE A 289 -38.10 -31.82 11.19
CA PHE A 289 -37.19 -32.97 11.29
C PHE A 289 -37.64 -34.02 12.31
N LEU A 290 -38.39 -33.63 13.34
CA LEU A 290 -38.95 -34.52 14.36
C LEU A 290 -39.97 -35.54 13.81
N LEU A 291 -40.50 -35.31 12.60
CA LEU A 291 -41.43 -36.21 11.93
C LEU A 291 -40.72 -37.28 11.07
N LEU A 292 -39.39 -37.20 10.94
CA LEU A 292 -38.59 -38.17 10.18
C LEU A 292 -38.23 -39.39 11.06
N GLU A 293 -38.19 -40.57 10.45
CA GLU A 293 -37.73 -41.79 11.14
C GLU A 293 -36.25 -41.64 11.57
N GLY A 294 -35.99 -41.76 12.87
CA GLY A 294 -34.65 -41.59 13.47
C GLY A 294 -34.39 -40.26 14.17
N ALA A 295 -35.40 -39.38 14.30
CA ALA A 295 -35.25 -38.08 14.96
C ALA A 295 -35.32 -38.10 16.50
N LYS A 296 -35.57 -39.26 17.11
CA LYS A 296 -35.62 -39.47 18.57
C LYS A 296 -34.45 -40.32 19.05
#